data_AF-A0A4S4GQG1-F1
#
_entry.id   AF-A0A4S4GQG1-F1
#
_cell.length_a   1.000
_cell.length_b   1.000
_cell.length_c   1.000
_cell.angle_alpha   90.00
_cell.angle_beta   90.00
_cell.angle_gamma   90.00
#
_symmetry.space_group_name_H-M   'P 1'
#
loop_
_entity.id
_entity.type
_entity.pdbx_description
1 polymer ?
#
loop_
_entity_poly.entity_id
_entity_poly.type
_entity_poly.pdbx_seq_one_letter_code
_entity_poly.pdbx_strand_id
1 'polypeptide(L)'
;MKRIVLVLVIAAVCTTINAARHNYVITHYGVKNDSTVVQTRAIQAVIDKAEENGGGCVVVPRGTFLSGALFFKPGTRLHLDEGAVLKGSDTIADFPLLPSRMEGRNIYYHAALVNAYHVNGFSITGPGTINGNGHRYWADFWRRRDLAKKE
;
A
#
# COMPACT_ATOMS: atom_id res chain seq x y z
N MET A 1 -5.40 -47.47 -45.86
CA MET A 1 -4.56 -46.66 -44.93
C MET A 1 -5.37 -45.47 -44.44
N LYS A 2 -6.00 -45.55 -43.27
CA LYS A 2 -6.71 -44.41 -42.64
C LYS A 2 -5.96 -44.02 -41.38
N ARG A 3 -5.34 -42.84 -41.38
CA ARG A 3 -4.62 -42.28 -40.23
C ARG A 3 -5.64 -41.66 -39.29
N ILE A 4 -5.77 -42.21 -38.09
CA ILE A 4 -6.56 -41.65 -36.99
C ILE A 4 -5.69 -40.58 -36.32
N VAL A 5 -6.13 -39.32 -36.35
CA VAL A 5 -5.52 -38.22 -35.61
C VAL A 5 -6.30 -38.06 -34.31
N LEU A 6 -5.67 -38.39 -33.19
CA LEU A 6 -6.21 -38.21 -31.85
C LEU A 6 -5.94 -36.75 -31.41
N VAL A 7 -6.97 -35.91 -31.43
CA VAL A 7 -6.88 -34.54 -30.88
C VAL A 7 -7.10 -34.63 -29.37
N LEU A 8 -6.02 -34.51 -28.60
CA LEU A 8 -6.08 -34.33 -27.15
C LEU A 8 -6.59 -32.91 -26.85
N VAL A 9 -7.87 -32.81 -26.50
CA VAL A 9 -8.43 -31.61 -25.89
C VAL A 9 -7.95 -31.57 -24.44
N ILE A 10 -6.87 -30.85 -24.18
CA ILE A 10 -6.47 -30.52 -22.81
C ILE A 10 -7.49 -29.50 -22.31
N ALA A 11 -8.53 -29.98 -21.64
CA ALA A 11 -9.38 -29.12 -20.83
C ALA A 11 -8.50 -28.54 -19.73
N ALA A 12 -8.13 -27.25 -19.87
CA ALA A 12 -7.53 -26.50 -18.79
C ALA A 12 -8.56 -26.45 -17.66
N VAL A 13 -8.40 -27.33 -16.68
CA VAL A 13 -9.09 -27.22 -15.40
C VAL A 13 -8.53 -25.94 -14.79
N CYS A 14 -9.23 -24.84 -15.04
CA CYS A 14 -9.07 -23.60 -14.31
C CYS A 14 -9.55 -23.90 -12.89
N THR A 15 -8.71 -24.51 -12.07
CA THR A 15 -8.90 -24.53 -10.63
C THR A 15 -8.90 -23.09 -10.20
N THR A 16 -10.09 -22.53 -10.05
CA THR A 16 -10.29 -21.31 -9.27
C THR A 16 -9.82 -21.66 -7.87
N ILE A 17 -8.56 -21.31 -7.56
CA ILE A 17 -8.08 -21.31 -6.19
C ILE A 17 -8.99 -20.32 -5.49
N ASN A 18 -9.96 -20.86 -4.76
CA ASN A 18 -10.82 -20.09 -3.91
C ASN A 18 -9.92 -19.61 -2.78
N ALA A 19 -9.25 -18.47 -3.00
CA ALA A 19 -8.40 -17.84 -2.01
C ALA A 19 -9.31 -17.47 -0.85
N ALA A 20 -9.42 -18.35 0.15
CA ALA A 20 -9.82 -17.96 1.49
C ALA A 20 -8.89 -16.79 1.82
N ARG A 21 -9.42 -15.56 1.85
CA ARG A 21 -8.58 -14.35 1.83
C ARG A 21 -7.95 -14.19 3.20
N HIS A 22 -6.69 -14.61 3.34
CA HIS A 22 -5.99 -14.63 4.63
C HIS A 22 -5.82 -13.20 5.16
N ASN A 23 -6.02 -13.03 6.46
CA ASN A 23 -5.82 -11.75 7.15
C ASN A 23 -4.41 -11.68 7.74
N TYR A 24 -3.70 -10.62 7.41
CA TYR A 24 -2.35 -10.29 7.88
C TYR A 24 -2.45 -9.09 8.81
N VAL A 25 -2.77 -9.34 10.08
CA VAL A 25 -2.83 -8.30 11.11
C VAL A 25 -1.42 -7.84 11.44
N ILE A 26 -1.09 -6.58 11.16
CA ILE A 26 0.30 -6.08 11.21
C ILE A 26 0.97 -6.26 12.58
N THR A 27 0.19 -6.25 13.68
CA THR A 27 0.71 -6.44 15.04
C THR A 27 1.17 -7.87 15.32
N HIS A 28 0.64 -8.87 14.60
CA HIS A 28 1.11 -10.26 14.68
C HIS A 28 2.51 -10.42 14.05
N TYR A 29 2.97 -9.42 13.29
CA TYR A 29 4.27 -9.38 12.64
C TYR A 29 5.21 -8.35 13.28
N GLY A 30 4.94 -7.97 14.54
CA GLY A 30 5.83 -7.12 15.33
C GLY A 30 5.69 -5.62 15.08
N VAL A 31 4.72 -5.18 14.27
CA VAL A 31 4.40 -3.75 14.15
C VAL A 31 3.73 -3.28 15.44
N LYS A 32 4.29 -2.27 16.06
CA LYS A 32 3.85 -1.71 17.34
C LYS A 32 2.78 -0.64 17.11
N ASN A 33 1.77 -0.63 17.98
CA ASN A 33 0.82 0.48 18.09
C ASN A 33 1.54 1.68 18.74
N ASP A 34 2.33 2.38 17.94
CA ASP A 34 3.18 3.49 18.33
C ASP A 34 3.18 4.54 17.22
N SER A 35 2.72 5.75 17.57
CA SER A 35 2.61 6.88 16.65
C SER A 35 3.90 7.71 16.52
N THR A 36 4.97 7.32 17.20
CA THR A 36 6.27 8.01 17.25
C THR A 36 7.37 7.28 16.51
N VAL A 37 7.20 5.99 16.23
CA VAL A 37 8.19 5.15 15.55
C VAL A 37 7.75 4.87 14.11
N VAL A 38 8.56 5.29 13.14
CA VAL A 38 8.33 5.01 11.71
C VAL A 38 8.60 3.53 11.44
N GLN A 39 7.57 2.80 11.02
CA GLN A 39 7.60 1.34 10.87
C GLN A 39 7.41 0.87 9.42
N THR A 40 7.75 1.72 8.45
CA THR A 40 7.56 1.48 7.01
C THR A 40 8.06 0.11 6.56
N ARG A 41 9.29 -0.25 6.94
CA ARG A 41 9.88 -1.55 6.56
C ARG A 41 9.11 -2.74 7.14
N ALA A 42 8.66 -2.63 8.39
CA ALA A 42 7.94 -3.71 9.06
C ALA A 42 6.55 -3.91 8.43
N ILE A 43 5.82 -2.83 8.15
CA ILE A 43 4.51 -2.91 7.50
C ILE A 43 4.65 -3.37 6.04
N GLN A 44 5.66 -2.90 5.31
CA GLN A 44 5.93 -3.35 3.95
C GLN A 44 6.24 -4.85 3.90
N ALA A 45 7.01 -5.39 4.85
CA ALA A 45 7.27 -6.82 4.93
C ALA A 45 5.99 -7.66 5.13
N VAL A 46 4.96 -7.12 5.79
CA VAL A 46 3.65 -7.78 5.91
C VAL A 46 2.91 -7.79 4.58
N ILE A 47 2.97 -6.70 3.82
CA ILE A 47 2.40 -6.60 2.47
C ILE A 47 3.08 -7.59 1.53
N ASP A 48 4.42 -7.62 1.55
CA ASP A 48 5.22 -8.50 0.70
C ASP A 48 4.93 -9.97 1.04
N LYS A 49 4.90 -10.33 2.33
CA LYS A 49 4.51 -11.68 2.78
C LYS A 49 3.09 -12.07 2.37
N ALA A 50 2.15 -11.12 2.36
CA ALA A 50 0.80 -11.39 1.89
C ALA A 50 0.79 -11.72 0.40
N GLU A 51 1.58 -11.03 -0.41
CA GLU A 51 1.70 -11.31 -1.85
C GLU A 51 2.42 -12.63 -2.14
N GLU A 52 3.53 -12.91 -1.45
CA GLU A 52 4.27 -14.18 -1.57
C GLU A 52 3.39 -15.40 -1.32
N ASN A 53 2.36 -15.25 -0.48
CA ASN A 53 1.39 -16.29 -0.15
C ASN A 53 0.12 -16.28 -1.05
N GLY A 54 0.17 -15.63 -2.21
CA GLY A 54 -0.94 -15.60 -3.18
C GLY A 54 -1.97 -14.48 -2.92
N GLY A 55 -1.63 -13.49 -2.10
CA GLY A 55 -2.47 -12.35 -1.77
C GLY A 55 -3.12 -12.46 -0.39
N GLY A 56 -3.88 -11.41 -0.03
CA GLY A 56 -4.50 -11.35 1.29
C GLY A 56 -4.89 -9.95 1.73
N CYS A 57 -5.49 -9.89 2.91
CA CYS A 57 -5.92 -8.65 3.53
C CYS A 57 -4.90 -8.20 4.57
N VAL A 58 -4.19 -7.11 4.31
CA VAL A 58 -3.34 -6.47 5.31
C VAL A 58 -4.23 -5.65 6.23
N VAL A 59 -4.28 -6.04 7.50
CA VAL A 59 -5.20 -5.46 8.50
C VAL A 59 -4.41 -4.55 9.44
N VAL A 60 -4.81 -3.28 9.49
CA VAL A 60 -4.39 -2.32 10.51
C VAL A 60 -5.42 -2.39 11.64
N PRO A 61 -5.08 -2.95 12.81
CA PRO A 61 -6.02 -3.07 13.91
C PRO A 61 -6.20 -1.72 14.63
N ARG A 62 -7.08 -1.67 15.64
CA ARG A 62 -7.23 -0.51 16.53
C ARG A 62 -5.88 -0.02 17.05
N GLY A 63 -5.62 1.29 16.96
CA GLY A 63 -4.34 1.90 17.33
C GLY A 63 -3.84 2.91 16.31
N THR A 64 -2.69 3.53 16.55
CA THR A 64 -2.04 4.44 15.60
C THR A 64 -0.67 3.89 15.21
N PHE A 65 -0.44 3.80 13.90
CA PHE A 65 0.75 3.20 13.31
C PHE A 65 1.39 4.20 12.37
N LEU A 66 2.64 4.61 12.67
CA LEU A 66 3.36 5.59 11.86
C LEU A 66 4.15 4.91 10.73
N SER A 67 3.98 5.39 9.50
CA SER A 67 4.65 4.85 8.32
C SER A 67 4.99 5.93 7.29
N GLY A 68 6.08 5.71 6.55
CA GLY A 68 6.32 6.32 5.24
C GLY A 68 5.50 5.66 4.15
N ALA A 69 5.96 5.76 2.91
CA ALA A 69 5.26 5.18 1.75
C ALA A 69 5.16 3.65 1.81
N LEU A 70 3.93 3.14 1.66
CA LEU A 70 3.65 1.71 1.51
C LEU A 70 3.23 1.40 0.08
N PHE A 71 3.70 0.26 -0.44
CA PHE A 71 3.47 -0.18 -1.81
C PHE A 71 2.74 -1.52 -1.80
N PHE A 72 1.44 -1.46 -2.06
CA PHE A 72 0.60 -2.64 -2.16
C PHE A 72 0.85 -3.40 -3.48
N LYS A 73 0.71 -4.72 -3.40
CA LYS A 73 1.09 -5.68 -4.45
C LYS A 73 -0.13 -6.43 -5.00
N PRO A 74 -0.03 -7.11 -6.15
CA PRO A 74 -1.16 -7.85 -6.73
C PRO A 74 -1.80 -8.82 -5.72
N GLY A 75 -3.12 -8.94 -5.73
CA GLY A 75 -3.87 -9.83 -4.82
C GLY A 75 -3.96 -9.35 -3.37
N THR A 76 -3.26 -8.27 -2.99
CA THR A 76 -3.36 -7.67 -1.66
C THR A 76 -4.49 -6.64 -1.56
N ARG A 77 -4.97 -6.39 -0.35
CA ARG A 77 -5.92 -5.32 -0.02
C ARG A 77 -5.65 -4.77 1.37
N LEU A 78 -6.11 -3.56 1.64
CA LEU A 78 -5.97 -2.89 2.93
C LEU A 78 -7.31 -2.89 3.68
N HIS A 79 -7.29 -3.26 4.96
CA HIS A 79 -8.43 -3.09 5.88
C HIS A 79 -7.98 -2.33 7.12
N LEU A 80 -8.75 -1.32 7.52
CA LEU A 80 -8.54 -0.57 8.76
C LEU A 80 -9.70 -0.84 9.71
N ASP A 81 -9.43 -1.53 10.81
CA ASP A 81 -10.42 -1.81 11.85
C ASP A 81 -10.94 -0.51 12.49
N GLU A 82 -12.04 -0.61 13.22
CA GLU A 82 -12.56 0.51 14.00
C GLU A 82 -11.52 1.03 15.01
N GLY A 83 -11.26 2.34 14.95
CA GLY A 83 -10.24 3.00 15.76
C GLY A 83 -8.80 2.76 15.29
N ALA A 84 -8.60 2.14 14.13
CA ALA A 84 -7.29 2.09 13.47
C ALA A 84 -6.94 3.45 12.85
N VAL A 85 -5.67 3.84 12.96
CA VAL A 85 -5.11 5.02 12.32
C VAL A 85 -3.79 4.65 11.66
N LEU A 86 -3.79 4.60 10.33
CA LEU A 86 -2.55 4.56 9.55
C LEU A 86 -2.08 6.00 9.36
N LYS A 87 -1.05 6.40 10.10
CA LYS A 87 -0.54 7.77 10.14
C LYS A 87 0.72 7.91 9.27
N GLY A 88 0.75 8.91 8.42
CA GLY A 88 1.94 9.26 7.63
C GLY A 88 3.05 9.81 8.52
N SER A 89 4.29 9.43 8.25
CA SER A 89 5.46 10.17 8.71
C SER A 89 5.31 11.64 8.27
N ASP A 90 5.82 12.56 9.06
CA ASP A 90 5.96 13.96 8.65
C ASP A 90 7.32 14.21 7.99
N THR A 91 8.19 13.21 7.85
CA THR A 91 9.53 13.30 7.27
C THR A 91 9.52 12.93 5.80
N ILE A 92 9.82 13.90 4.93
CA ILE A 92 9.70 13.71 3.47
C ILE A 92 10.62 12.63 2.91
N ALA A 93 11.75 12.35 3.58
CA ALA A 93 12.67 11.28 3.20
C ALA A 93 12.05 9.87 3.31
N ASP A 94 10.96 9.71 4.08
CA ASP A 94 10.22 8.45 4.17
C ASP A 94 9.29 8.19 2.97
N PHE A 95 9.24 9.13 2.02
CA PHE A 95 8.44 9.08 0.81
C PHE A 95 9.36 9.23 -0.41
N PRO A 96 9.72 8.13 -1.10
CA PRO A 96 10.64 8.20 -2.23
C PRO A 96 10.05 9.00 -3.40
N LEU A 97 10.91 9.59 -4.22
CA LEU A 97 10.52 10.23 -5.48
C LEU A 97 10.21 9.16 -6.53
N LEU A 98 9.04 9.27 -7.17
CA LEU A 98 8.60 8.37 -8.22
C LEU A 98 8.01 9.15 -9.40
N PRO A 99 7.99 8.58 -10.61
CA PRO A 99 7.21 9.11 -11.70
C PRO A 99 5.74 9.28 -11.28
N SER A 100 5.22 10.49 -11.41
CA SER A 100 3.88 10.86 -11.00
C SER A 100 3.28 11.89 -11.96
N ARG A 101 2.02 12.24 -11.73
CA ARG A 101 1.37 13.36 -12.40
C ARG A 101 0.90 14.38 -11.37
N MET A 102 1.25 15.64 -11.61
CA MET A 102 0.77 16.77 -10.84
C MET A 102 0.25 17.82 -11.83
N GLU A 103 -1.01 18.21 -11.66
CA GLU A 103 -1.65 19.25 -12.48
C GLU A 103 -1.48 19.02 -14.01
N GLY A 104 -1.64 17.76 -14.43
CA GLY A 104 -1.54 17.36 -15.84
C GLY A 104 -0.12 17.12 -16.37
N ARG A 105 0.93 17.48 -15.62
CA ARG A 105 2.33 17.27 -16.02
C ARG A 105 2.90 15.98 -15.45
N ASN A 106 3.70 15.28 -16.26
CA ASN A 106 4.50 14.16 -15.81
C ASN A 106 5.75 14.72 -15.10
N ILE A 107 5.90 14.42 -13.81
CA ILE A 107 7.02 14.88 -12.98
C ILE A 107 7.44 13.78 -12.01
N TYR A 108 8.67 13.86 -11.47
CA TYR A 108 9.00 13.11 -10.27
C TYR A 108 8.39 13.79 -9.05
N TYR A 109 7.69 13.03 -8.22
CA TYR A 109 7.05 13.53 -7.00
C TYR A 109 7.14 12.51 -5.88
N HIS A 110 7.03 12.97 -4.63
CA HIS A 110 7.06 12.09 -3.47
C HIS A 110 5.86 11.14 -3.48
N ALA A 111 6.10 9.87 -3.16
CA ALA A 111 5.07 8.85 -3.06
C ALA A 111 4.01 9.21 -2.01
N ALA A 112 2.81 8.63 -2.15
CA ALA A 112 1.77 8.75 -1.14
C ALA A 112 2.04 7.82 0.06
N LEU A 113 1.22 7.92 1.12
CA LEU A 113 1.23 6.96 2.22
C LEU A 113 0.81 5.55 1.77
N VAL A 114 -0.19 5.46 0.90
CA VAL A 114 -0.69 4.20 0.31
C VAL A 114 -0.55 4.29 -1.20
N ASN A 115 0.22 3.38 -1.79
CA ASN A 115 0.49 3.33 -3.23
C ASN A 115 0.08 1.96 -3.77
N ALA A 116 -0.58 1.95 -4.92
CA ALA A 116 -1.16 0.77 -5.54
C ALA A 116 -0.93 0.82 -7.06
N TYR A 117 0.30 0.52 -7.48
CA TYR A 117 0.71 0.56 -8.89
C TYR A 117 0.59 -0.81 -9.53
N HIS A 118 0.02 -0.88 -10.74
CA HIS A 118 -0.15 -2.12 -11.51
C HIS A 118 -0.87 -3.24 -10.75
N VAL A 119 -1.74 -2.89 -9.81
CA VAL A 119 -2.58 -3.85 -9.08
C VAL A 119 -4.01 -3.79 -9.61
N ASN A 120 -4.60 -4.97 -9.84
CA ASN A 120 -6.00 -5.09 -10.27
C ASN A 120 -6.87 -5.45 -9.07
N GLY A 121 -8.01 -4.76 -8.90
CA GLY A 121 -8.98 -5.05 -7.82
C GLY A 121 -8.51 -4.70 -6.40
N PHE A 122 -7.52 -3.82 -6.25
CA PHE A 122 -7.10 -3.31 -4.94
C PHE A 122 -8.26 -2.59 -4.25
N SER A 123 -8.45 -2.87 -2.97
CA SER A 123 -9.49 -2.23 -2.15
C SER A 123 -8.91 -1.76 -0.82
N ILE A 124 -9.45 -0.64 -0.35
CA ILE A 124 -9.28 -0.13 1.00
C ILE A 124 -10.65 -0.23 1.66
N THR A 125 -10.73 -0.85 2.82
CA THR A 125 -12.00 -1.13 3.51
C THR A 125 -11.89 -0.88 5.01
N GLY A 126 -13.04 -0.86 5.69
CA GLY A 126 -13.13 -0.73 7.14
C GLY A 126 -13.34 0.72 7.62
N PRO A 127 -13.77 0.90 8.87
CA PRO A 127 -14.15 2.20 9.43
C PRO A 127 -12.96 3.01 10.01
N GLY A 128 -11.73 2.50 9.93
CA GLY A 128 -10.55 3.22 10.42
C GLY A 128 -10.14 4.42 9.56
N THR A 129 -9.03 5.05 9.94
CA THR A 129 -8.56 6.33 9.38
C THR A 129 -7.21 6.19 8.68
N ILE A 130 -7.09 6.77 7.49
CA ILE A 130 -5.80 7.09 6.86
C ILE A 130 -5.51 8.56 7.16
N ASN A 131 -4.52 8.83 8.01
CA ASN A 131 -4.12 10.17 8.43
C ASN A 131 -2.83 10.57 7.72
N GLY A 132 -2.91 11.46 6.73
CA GLY A 132 -1.73 11.91 5.96
C GLY A 132 -0.71 12.74 6.75
N ASN A 133 -1.00 13.15 8.00
CA ASN A 133 -0.11 13.93 8.85
C ASN A 133 0.44 15.20 8.17
N GLY A 134 -0.42 15.87 7.38
CA GLY A 134 -0.03 16.85 6.36
C GLY A 134 0.47 18.21 6.86
N HIS A 135 0.28 18.53 8.14
CA HIS A 135 0.48 19.90 8.65
C HIS A 135 1.92 20.40 8.46
N ARG A 136 2.93 19.56 8.74
CA ARG A 136 4.33 19.95 8.57
C ARG A 136 4.69 20.21 7.11
N TYR A 137 4.20 19.37 6.20
CA TYR A 137 4.39 19.55 4.76
C TYR A 137 3.75 20.84 4.24
N TRP A 138 2.56 21.17 4.74
CA TRP A 138 1.89 22.43 4.43
C TRP A 138 2.71 23.63 4.92
N ALA A 139 3.13 23.63 6.18
CA ALA A 139 3.96 24.69 6.73
C ALA A 139 5.27 24.88 5.93
N ASP A 140 5.93 23.78 5.56
CA ASP A 140 7.13 23.80 4.73
C ASP A 140 6.89 24.37 3.33
N PHE A 141 5.75 24.06 2.70
CA PHE A 141 5.37 24.63 1.40
C PHE A 141 5.29 26.16 1.45
N TRP A 142 4.54 26.71 2.41
CA TRP A 142 4.38 28.17 2.54
C TRP A 142 5.69 28.86 2.87
N ARG A 143 6.49 28.26 3.77
CA ARG A 143 7.82 28.76 4.10
C ARG A 143 8.72 28.87 2.86
N ARG A 144 8.80 27.83 2.03
CA ARG A 144 9.60 27.85 0.80
C ARG A 144 9.10 28.88 -0.20
N ARG A 145 7.78 28.97 -0.38
CA ARG A 145 7.16 29.92 -1.29
C ARG A 145 7.41 31.37 -0.89
N ASP A 146 7.32 31.67 0.41
CA ASP A 146 7.53 33.02 0.91
C ASP A 146 9.02 33.43 0.88
N LEU A 147 9.94 32.47 1.01
CA LEU A 147 11.38 32.70 0.77
C LEU A 147 11.66 33.03 -0.71
N ALA A 148 11.08 32.29 -1.65
CA ALA A 148 11.28 32.50 -3.08
C ALA A 148 10.74 33.85 -3.61
N LYS A 149 9.88 34.55 -2.85
CA LYS A 149 9.41 35.90 -3.19
C LYS A 149 10.39 37.01 -2.79
N LYS A 150 11.38 36.70 -1.94
CA LYS A 150 12.34 37.67 -1.41
C LYS A 150 13.64 37.71 -2.23
N GLU A 151 13.81 36.77 -3.16
CA GLU A 151 14.87 36.70 -4.16
C GLU A 151 14.41 37.36 -5.46
#